data_AF-A0AAW6Q783-F1
#
_entry.id   AF-A0AAW6Q783-F1
#
_cell.length_a   1.000
_cell.length_b   1.000
_cell.length_c   1.000
_cell.angle_alpha   90.00
_cell.angle_beta   90.00
_cell.angle_gamma   90.00
#
_symmetry.space_group_name_H-M   'P 1'
#
loop_
_entity.id
_entity.type
_entity.pdbx_description
1 polymer ?
#
loop_
_entity_poly.entity_id
_entity_poly.type
_entity_poly.pdbx_seq_one_letter_code
_entity_poly.pdbx_strand_id
1 'polypeptide(L)'
;MEKLTIDYLDGLVDKADFVHQGTLTICTITLRNGFQVVGTSAGVSETKFYAEISEGIAYGNAFGKLLELEGYLLKQRSYEATKGTVTLRNGNTAEVVYQSPFGKLLVVEQTGEELPAVHWHNADGSFHKDENHQIIENELDIMAGLE
;
A
#
# COMPACT_ATOMS: atom_id res chain seq x y z
N MET A 1 8.28 1.16 -5.58
CA MET A 1 7.94 2.01 -6.75
C MET A 1 7.96 3.45 -6.29
N GLU A 2 8.89 4.28 -6.77
CA GLU A 2 9.08 5.65 -6.23
C GLU A 2 8.26 6.72 -6.94
N LYS A 3 7.72 6.43 -8.14
CA LYS A 3 6.97 7.39 -8.96
C LYS A 3 5.77 6.74 -9.61
N LEU A 4 4.66 7.45 -9.60
CA LEU A 4 3.47 7.08 -10.37
C LEU A 4 3.67 7.56 -11.82
N THR A 5 3.57 6.64 -12.78
CA THR A 5 3.62 6.96 -14.22
C THR A 5 2.24 6.79 -14.85
N ILE A 6 2.03 7.46 -15.98
CA ILE A 6 0.78 7.30 -16.76
C ILE A 6 0.67 5.86 -17.27
N ASP A 7 1.74 5.26 -17.78
CA ASP A 7 1.77 3.87 -18.25
C ASP A 7 1.34 2.86 -17.16
N TYR A 8 1.72 3.12 -15.90
CA TYR A 8 1.27 2.29 -14.77
C TYR A 8 -0.24 2.42 -14.57
N LEU A 9 -0.76 3.65 -14.54
CA LEU A 9 -2.20 3.91 -14.36
C LEU A 9 -3.04 3.32 -15.50
N ASP A 10 -2.59 3.48 -16.74
CA ASP A 10 -3.24 2.86 -17.90
C ASP A 10 -3.22 1.34 -17.79
N GLY A 11 -2.13 0.77 -17.24
CA GLY A 11 -2.03 -0.65 -16.92
C GLY A 11 -3.02 -1.14 -15.85
N LEU A 12 -3.63 -0.25 -15.06
CA LEU A 12 -4.66 -0.61 -14.08
C LEU A 12 -6.07 -0.64 -14.69
N VAL A 13 -6.29 0.07 -15.80
CA VAL A 13 -7.59 0.16 -16.45
C VAL A 13 -7.91 -1.17 -17.15
N ASP A 14 -9.11 -1.70 -16.89
CA ASP A 14 -9.68 -2.83 -17.62
C ASP A 14 -10.57 -2.34 -18.76
N LYS A 15 -11.50 -1.44 -18.46
CA LYS A 15 -12.40 -0.83 -19.45
C LYS A 15 -12.94 0.53 -18.99
N ALA A 16 -13.46 1.30 -19.95
CA ALA A 16 -14.21 2.52 -19.70
C ALA A 16 -15.56 2.48 -20.41
N ASP A 17 -16.63 2.77 -19.67
CA ASP A 17 -18.00 2.83 -20.18
C ASP A 17 -18.53 4.27 -20.09
N PHE A 18 -19.30 4.70 -21.10
CA PHE A 18 -19.85 6.06 -21.18
C PHE A 18 -21.38 6.04 -21.20
N VAL A 19 -21.99 6.95 -20.44
CA VAL A 19 -23.43 7.18 -20.41
C VAL A 19 -23.71 8.65 -20.65
N HIS A 20 -24.64 8.94 -21.57
CA HIS A 20 -25.05 10.31 -21.89
C HIS A 20 -26.48 10.59 -21.39
N GLN A 21 -26.66 11.76 -20.78
CA GLN A 21 -27.96 12.29 -20.35
C GLN A 21 -28.09 13.75 -20.78
N GLY A 22 -28.69 14.00 -21.95
CA GLY A 22 -28.69 15.33 -22.56
C GLY A 22 -27.26 15.78 -22.85
N THR A 23 -26.82 16.89 -22.24
CA THR A 23 -25.44 17.40 -22.36
C THR A 23 -24.46 16.83 -21.33
N LEU A 24 -24.94 16.01 -20.37
CA LEU A 24 -24.11 15.34 -19.36
C LEU A 24 -23.51 14.06 -19.95
N THR A 25 -22.20 13.89 -19.79
CA THR A 25 -21.50 12.63 -20.08
C THR A 25 -20.88 12.11 -18.78
N ILE A 26 -21.15 10.85 -18.46
CA ILE A 26 -20.61 10.14 -17.31
C ILE A 26 -19.68 9.04 -17.83
N CYS A 27 -18.41 9.08 -17.43
CA CYS A 27 -17.42 8.04 -17.70
C CYS A 27 -17.23 7.20 -16.45
N THR A 28 -17.30 5.88 -16.59
CA THR A 28 -16.97 4.92 -15.54
C THR A 28 -15.78 4.08 -15.98
N ILE A 29 -14.63 4.28 -15.34
CA ILE A 29 -13.43 3.47 -15.52
C ILE A 29 -13.52 2.29 -14.54
N THR A 30 -13.52 1.06 -15.05
CA THR A 30 -13.37 -0.15 -14.24
C THR A 30 -11.90 -0.55 -14.25
N LEU A 31 -11.32 -0.72 -13.05
CA LEU A 31 -9.95 -1.20 -12.88
C LEU A 31 -9.92 -2.73 -12.88
N ARG A 32 -8.74 -3.32 -13.14
CA ARG A 32 -8.54 -4.78 -13.13
C ARG A 32 -8.92 -5.46 -11.81
N ASN A 33 -8.89 -4.74 -10.70
CA ASN A 33 -9.32 -5.23 -9.39
C ASN A 33 -10.84 -5.15 -9.15
N GLY A 34 -11.61 -4.66 -10.15
CA GLY A 34 -13.07 -4.47 -10.07
C GLY A 34 -13.51 -3.15 -9.45
N PHE A 35 -12.60 -2.30 -8.97
CA PHE A 35 -12.95 -0.98 -8.45
C PHE A 35 -13.36 -0.04 -9.59
N GLN A 36 -14.32 0.84 -9.33
CA GLN A 36 -14.87 1.75 -10.34
C GLN A 36 -14.61 3.21 -9.97
N VAL A 37 -14.10 3.97 -10.94
CA VAL A 37 -13.84 5.41 -10.81
C VAL A 37 -14.70 6.16 -11.80
N VAL A 38 -15.42 7.18 -11.33
CA VAL A 38 -16.39 7.93 -12.13
C VAL A 38 -15.93 9.36 -12.36
N GLY A 39 -15.96 9.80 -13.61
CA GLY A 39 -15.73 11.17 -14.04
C GLY A 39 -16.90 11.68 -14.86
N THR A 40 -17.09 13.00 -14.88
CA THR A 40 -18.25 13.62 -15.54
C THR A 40 -17.81 14.84 -16.33
N SER A 41 -18.54 15.14 -17.40
CA SER A 41 -18.47 16.41 -18.14
C SER A 41 -19.88 16.87 -18.49
N ALA A 42 -20.09 18.17 -18.63
CA ALA A 42 -21.39 18.72 -19.01
C ALA A 42 -21.22 19.86 -20.02
N GLY A 43 -21.91 19.74 -21.16
CA GLY A 43 -21.94 20.77 -22.19
C GLY A 43 -22.98 21.87 -21.90
N VAL A 44 -22.78 23.04 -22.50
CA VAL A 44 -23.65 24.23 -22.32
C VAL A 44 -24.94 24.16 -23.17
N SER A 45 -24.92 23.47 -24.31
CA SER A 45 -26.06 23.39 -25.23
C SER A 45 -26.00 22.12 -26.09
N GLU A 46 -27.14 21.46 -26.28
CA GLU A 46 -27.28 20.28 -27.15
C GLU A 46 -26.93 20.56 -28.61
N THR A 47 -27.16 21.80 -29.09
CA THR A 47 -26.88 22.21 -30.48
C THR A 47 -25.39 22.33 -30.82
N LYS A 48 -24.51 22.33 -29.81
CA LYS A 48 -23.04 22.38 -29.95
C LYS A 48 -22.36 21.23 -29.20
N PHE A 49 -23.08 20.12 -29.01
CA PHE A 49 -22.58 18.96 -28.28
C PHE A 49 -21.64 18.13 -29.17
N TYR A 50 -20.38 18.05 -28.77
CA TYR A 50 -19.39 17.14 -29.35
C TYR A 50 -19.19 15.98 -28.37
N ALA A 51 -19.78 14.83 -28.69
CA ALA A 51 -19.75 13.64 -27.83
C ALA A 51 -18.31 13.23 -27.49
N GLU A 52 -17.44 13.13 -28.50
CA GLU A 52 -16.03 12.74 -28.33
C GLU A 52 -15.25 13.67 -27.38
N ILE A 53 -15.48 14.99 -27.47
CA ILE A 53 -14.83 15.97 -26.58
C ILE A 53 -15.34 15.78 -25.14
N SER A 54 -16.64 15.59 -24.99
CA SER A 54 -17.27 15.42 -23.67
C SER A 54 -16.84 14.10 -23.01
N GLU A 55 -16.73 13.02 -23.78
CA GLU A 55 -16.17 11.74 -23.35
C GLU A 55 -14.71 11.88 -22.93
N GLY A 56 -13.89 12.55 -23.73
CA GLY A 56 -12.48 12.81 -23.40
C GLY A 56 -12.32 13.58 -22.08
N ILE A 57 -13.15 14.59 -21.84
CA ILE A 57 -13.15 15.34 -20.57
C ILE A 57 -13.65 14.46 -19.42
N ALA A 58 -14.72 13.69 -19.61
CA ALA A 58 -15.27 12.82 -18.57
C ALA A 58 -14.26 11.71 -18.18
N TYR A 59 -13.57 11.12 -19.17
CA TYR A 59 -12.49 10.17 -18.97
C TYR A 59 -11.32 10.81 -18.24
N GLY A 60 -10.85 11.99 -18.70
CA GLY A 60 -9.78 12.72 -18.03
C GLY A 60 -10.09 13.02 -16.56
N ASN A 61 -11.34 13.40 -16.26
CA ASN A 61 -11.80 13.62 -14.89
C ASN A 61 -11.86 12.33 -14.05
N ALA A 62 -12.24 11.20 -14.66
CA ALA A 62 -12.20 9.89 -13.99
C ALA A 62 -10.76 9.45 -13.72
N PHE A 63 -9.89 9.60 -14.72
CA PHE A 63 -8.47 9.25 -14.64
C PHE A 63 -7.70 10.12 -13.66
N GLY A 64 -8.03 11.42 -13.56
CA GLY A 64 -7.50 12.31 -12.53
C GLY A 64 -7.81 11.82 -11.11
N LYS A 65 -9.03 11.32 -10.87
CA LYS A 65 -9.38 10.69 -9.58
C LYS A 65 -8.62 9.40 -9.34
N LEU A 66 -8.41 8.59 -10.38
CA LEU A 66 -7.58 7.39 -10.28
C LEU A 66 -6.15 7.74 -9.85
N LEU A 67 -5.56 8.78 -10.46
CA LEU A 67 -4.24 9.30 -10.10
C LEU A 67 -4.19 9.75 -8.63
N GLU A 68 -5.20 10.48 -8.15
CA GLU A 68 -5.30 10.89 -6.75
C GLU A 68 -5.35 9.69 -5.79
N LEU A 69 -6.15 8.67 -6.11
CA LEU A 69 -6.29 7.46 -5.29
C LEU A 69 -4.99 6.66 -5.22
N GLU A 70 -4.34 6.42 -6.37
CA GLU A 70 -3.07 5.69 -6.43
C GLU A 70 -1.92 6.49 -5.79
N GLY A 71 -1.95 7.82 -5.90
CA GLY A 71 -1.04 8.71 -5.18
C GLY A 71 -1.18 8.60 -3.67
N TYR A 72 -2.43 8.61 -3.16
CA TYR A 72 -2.71 8.39 -1.75
C TYR A 72 -2.24 7.01 -1.29
N LEU A 73 -2.58 5.95 -2.03
CA LEU A 73 -2.19 4.57 -1.70
C LEU A 73 -0.68 4.41 -1.64
N LEU A 74 0.05 5.00 -2.59
CA LEU A 74 1.52 4.99 -2.58
C LEU A 74 2.06 5.70 -1.34
N LYS A 75 1.54 6.89 -1.01
CA LYS A 75 1.95 7.63 0.20
C LYS A 75 1.65 6.85 1.48
N GLN A 76 0.49 6.19 1.54
CA GLN A 76 0.10 5.37 2.68
C GLN A 76 1.05 4.19 2.86
N ARG A 77 1.38 3.46 1.79
CA ARG A 77 2.38 2.38 1.82
C ARG A 77 3.74 2.87 2.31
N SER A 78 4.19 4.05 1.85
CA SER A 78 5.44 4.65 2.35
C SER A 78 5.37 4.98 3.84
N TYR A 79 4.23 5.51 4.32
CA TYR A 79 4.03 5.83 5.74
C TYR A 79 4.02 4.56 6.60
N GLU A 80 3.33 3.52 6.17
CA GLU A 80 3.28 2.21 6.85
C GLU A 80 4.64 1.53 6.87
N ALA A 81 5.37 1.53 5.76
CA ALA A 81 6.74 1.00 5.69
C ALA A 81 7.70 1.73 6.66
N THR A 82 7.45 3.01 6.93
CA THR A 82 8.25 3.80 7.89
C THR A 82 7.84 3.51 9.34
N LYS A 83 6.58 3.12 9.59
CA LYS A 83 6.11 2.65 10.91
C LYS A 83 6.52 1.21 11.21
N GLY A 84 6.82 0.46 10.16
CA GLY A 84 7.11 -0.96 10.21
C GLY A 84 8.59 -1.26 10.29
N THR A 85 9.49 -0.36 10.67
CA THR A 85 10.90 -0.70 10.84
C THR A 85 11.39 -0.33 12.23
N VAL A 86 12.11 -1.26 12.85
CA VAL A 86 12.77 -1.05 14.14
C VAL A 86 14.26 -1.32 13.99
N THR A 87 15.06 -0.59 14.76
CA THR A 87 16.49 -0.85 14.88
C THR A 87 16.70 -1.94 15.94
N LEU A 88 17.32 -3.04 15.53
CA LEU A 88 17.72 -4.13 16.40
C LEU A 88 19.01 -3.76 17.16
N ARG A 89 19.35 -4.48 18.25
CA ARG A 89 20.60 -4.23 19.01
C ARG A 89 21.87 -4.43 18.20
N ASN A 90 21.83 -5.30 17.20
CA ASN A 90 22.96 -5.55 16.30
C ASN A 90 23.22 -4.36 15.35
N GLY A 91 22.39 -3.31 15.39
CA GLY A 91 22.47 -2.12 14.52
C GLY A 91 21.74 -2.28 13.19
N ASN A 92 21.22 -3.47 12.90
CA ASN A 92 20.45 -3.72 11.68
C ASN A 92 19.00 -3.26 11.84
N THR A 93 18.31 -3.13 10.71
CA THR A 93 16.90 -2.75 10.65
C THR A 93 16.05 -3.98 10.35
N ALA A 94 14.95 -4.16 11.08
CA ALA A 94 13.99 -5.24 10.85
C ALA A 94 12.58 -4.70 10.61
N GLU A 95 11.83 -5.37 9.74
CA GLU A 95 10.45 -5.04 9.41
C GLU A 95 9.47 -5.60 10.45
N VAL A 96 8.70 -4.76 11.14
CA VAL A 96 7.56 -5.14 11.99
C VAL A 96 6.44 -5.69 11.13
N VAL A 97 6.27 -7.01 11.11
CA VAL A 97 5.21 -7.71 10.37
C VAL A 97 3.94 -7.90 11.19
N TYR A 98 4.02 -7.74 12.51
CA TYR A 98 2.85 -7.78 13.39
C TYR A 98 3.11 -7.06 14.72
N GLN A 99 2.10 -6.34 15.23
CA GLN A 99 2.07 -5.85 16.61
C GLN A 99 0.90 -6.50 17.34
N SER A 100 1.20 -7.19 18.44
CA SER A 100 0.19 -7.79 19.30
C SER A 100 -0.59 -6.71 20.09
N PRO A 101 -1.85 -6.99 20.50
CA PRO A 101 -2.65 -6.08 21.34
C PRO A 101 -2.01 -5.70 22.69
N PHE A 102 -1.01 -6.46 23.13
CA PHE A 102 -0.28 -6.27 24.38
C PHE A 102 1.14 -5.72 24.17
N GLY A 103 1.44 -5.18 22.98
CA GLY A 103 2.63 -4.36 22.74
C GLY A 103 3.90 -5.10 22.31
N LYS A 104 3.86 -6.42 22.11
CA LYS A 104 4.98 -7.16 21.47
C LYS A 104 4.96 -7.00 19.95
N LEU A 105 6.14 -6.90 19.35
CA LEU A 105 6.36 -6.84 17.91
C LEU A 105 6.89 -8.18 17.38
N LEU A 106 6.36 -8.65 16.26
CA LEU A 106 6.98 -9.66 15.41
C LEU A 106 7.71 -8.90 14.31
N VAL A 107 9.02 -9.13 14.18
CA VAL A 107 9.88 -8.44 13.23
C VAL A 107 10.59 -9.44 12.32
N VAL A 108 10.87 -9.06 11.09
CA VAL A 108 11.61 -9.84 10.09
C VAL A 108 12.84 -9.06 9.66
N GLU A 109 14.02 -9.61 9.93
CA GLU A 109 15.30 -9.11 9.45
C GLU A 109 15.71 -9.89 8.20
N GLN A 110 15.99 -9.21 7.09
CA GLN A 110 16.53 -9.86 5.89
C GLN A 110 18.06 -9.86 5.95
N THR A 111 18.65 -10.98 6.35
CA THR A 111 20.12 -11.12 6.51
C THR A 111 20.82 -11.64 5.25
N GLY A 112 20.09 -12.03 4.20
CA GLY A 112 20.66 -12.60 2.97
C GLY A 112 21.24 -14.01 3.13
N GLU A 113 21.24 -14.56 4.34
CA GLU A 113 21.56 -15.94 4.67
C GLU A 113 20.27 -16.76 4.90
N GLU A 114 20.37 -18.09 4.81
CA GLU A 114 19.26 -19.01 5.06
C GLU A 114 18.59 -18.69 6.42
N LEU A 115 17.26 -18.75 6.48
CA LEU A 115 16.48 -18.36 7.66
C LEU A 115 17.10 -18.96 8.94
N PRO A 116 17.55 -18.15 9.90
CA PRO A 116 17.94 -18.68 11.19
C PRO A 116 16.71 -19.33 11.85
N ALA A 117 16.95 -20.32 12.71
CA ALA A 117 15.89 -21.04 13.39
C ALA A 117 14.94 -20.07 14.12
N VAL A 118 13.63 -20.30 14.02
CA VAL A 118 12.62 -19.49 14.71
C VAL A 118 12.69 -19.79 16.21
N HIS A 119 13.03 -18.78 17.02
CA HIS A 119 13.07 -18.89 18.48
C HIS A 119 11.97 -18.03 19.13
N TRP A 120 11.43 -18.48 20.26
CA TRP A 120 10.40 -17.77 21.03
C TRP A 120 11.03 -17.18 22.31
N HIS A 121 10.71 -15.92 22.64
CA HIS A 121 11.25 -15.19 23.80
C HIS A 121 10.17 -14.80 24.83
N ASN A 122 10.58 -14.76 26.11
CA ASN A 122 9.86 -14.19 27.24
C ASN A 122 9.72 -12.66 27.11
N ALA A 123 8.92 -12.05 27.99
CA ALA A 123 8.71 -10.59 28.00
C ALA A 123 9.94 -9.77 28.43
N ASP A 124 10.92 -10.41 29.08
CA ASP A 124 12.18 -9.81 29.52
C ASP A 124 13.35 -10.00 28.54
N GLY A 125 13.10 -10.62 27.37
CA GLY A 125 14.11 -10.93 26.35
C GLY A 125 14.71 -12.34 26.45
N SER A 126 14.53 -13.05 27.57
CA SER A 126 15.09 -14.41 27.72
C SER A 126 14.40 -15.45 26.83
N PHE A 127 15.12 -16.44 26.29
CA PHE A 127 14.53 -17.51 25.47
C PHE A 127 13.56 -18.41 26.26
N HIS A 128 12.55 -18.97 25.59
CA HIS A 128 11.90 -20.18 26.12
C HIS A 128 12.95 -21.29 26.17
N LYS A 129 13.16 -21.84 27.37
CA LYS A 129 13.99 -23.03 27.56
C LYS A 129 13.54 -24.12 26.57
N ASP A 130 14.49 -24.75 25.90
CA ASP A 130 14.22 -25.96 25.14
C ASP A 130 13.76 -27.10 26.08
N GLU A 131 13.33 -28.21 25.51
CA GLU A 131 12.94 -29.41 26.28
C GLU A 131 14.06 -29.95 27.20
N ASN A 132 15.30 -29.50 27.00
CA ASN A 132 16.49 -29.87 27.75
C ASN A 132 16.93 -28.82 28.79
N HIS A 133 16.15 -27.75 29.01
CA HIS A 133 16.37 -26.71 30.00
C HIS A 133 17.69 -25.93 29.87
N GLN A 134 18.33 -25.91 28.71
CA GLN A 134 19.58 -25.16 28.52
C GLN A 134 19.31 -23.70 28.15
N ILE A 135 20.11 -22.79 28.72
CA ILE A 135 20.10 -21.37 28.35
C ILE A 135 20.99 -21.23 27.11
N ILE A 136 20.40 -20.84 25.99
CA ILE A 136 21.17 -20.48 24.79
C ILE A 136 21.59 -19.02 24.97
N GLU A 137 22.87 -18.78 25.19
CA GLU A 137 23.41 -17.42 25.18
C GLU A 137 23.61 -16.97 23.73
N ASN A 138 22.92 -15.88 23.37
CA ASN A 138 23.40 -14.71 22.61
C ASN A 138 22.81 -14.33 21.22
N GLU A 139 22.88 -13.01 20.98
CA GLU A 139 22.86 -12.19 19.75
C GLU A 139 21.58 -11.49 19.23
N LEU A 140 20.35 -11.94 19.51
CA LEU A 140 19.14 -11.28 18.96
C LEU A 140 18.17 -10.79 20.04
N ASP A 141 18.46 -9.64 20.64
CA ASP A 141 17.48 -8.91 21.48
C ASP A 141 17.15 -7.53 20.86
N ILE A 142 15.88 -7.13 20.92
CA ILE A 142 15.38 -5.83 20.44
C ILE A 142 15.52 -4.80 21.59
N MET A 143 16.10 -3.63 21.34
CA MET A 143 16.02 -2.50 22.29
C MET A 143 14.70 -1.77 22.13
N ALA A 144 13.93 -1.65 23.22
CA ALA A 144 12.87 -0.66 23.28
C ALA A 144 13.49 0.74 23.45
N GLY A 145 13.64 1.47 22.35
CA GLY A 145 13.89 2.91 22.34
C GLY A 145 12.58 3.64 22.03
N LEU A 146 11.97 4.24 23.04
CA LEU A 146 10.95 5.28 22.85
C LEU A 146 11.70 6.60 22.70
N GLU A 147 11.68 7.19 21.50
CA GLU A 147 11.86 8.63 21.32
C GLU A 147 10.49 9.33 21.29
#